data_AF-A0A2D4XNC4-F1
#
_entry.id   AF-A0A2D4XNC4-F1
#
_cell.length_a   1.000
_cell.length_b   1.000
_cell.length_c   1.000
_cell.angle_alpha   90.00
_cell.angle_beta   90.00
_cell.angle_gamma   90.00
#
_symmetry.space_group_name_H-M   'P 1'
#
loop_
_entity.id
_entity.type
_entity.pdbx_description
1 polymer ?
#
loop_
_entity_poly.entity_id
_entity_poly.type
_entity_poly.pdbx_seq_one_letter_code
_entity_poly.pdbx_strand_id
1 'polypeptide(L)'
;MESVNSVNVLSIDEERLKFRVIVGIDAQNNNATPQRFGHYKFELPPLTSFGNSNHYKQCTMKLDCISCSSGLQLNGAGAIPEAVGWSNGVALGKVSALEVILDVPSSGTLANSQLAAADAGTGNNKIGRFIQLIPLQLNLVGNSLGTRISTVGGLDIGTGSFAWQGEGFGEAMMCGNPFGGPVEIKFQRPDLNLPLALVDVGNAAQDVGIYSLQFTITMVHNK
;
A
#
# COMPACT_ATOMS: atom_id res chain seq x y z
N MET A 1 -17.31 14.48 7.33
CA MET A 1 -17.75 13.23 6.68
C MET A 1 -16.51 12.37 6.54
N GLU A 2 -16.44 11.24 7.24
CA GLU A 2 -15.34 10.29 7.09
C GLU A 2 -15.47 9.57 5.75
N SER A 3 -14.42 9.65 4.93
CA SER A 3 -14.37 8.88 3.71
C SER A 3 -14.33 7.39 4.02
N VAL A 4 -15.32 6.67 3.50
CA VAL A 4 -15.38 5.22 3.64
C VAL A 4 -14.33 4.62 2.71
N ASN A 5 -13.16 4.28 3.24
CA ASN A 5 -12.27 3.33 2.59
C ASN A 5 -13.06 2.01 2.48
N SER A 6 -13.38 1.59 1.26
CA SER A 6 -14.17 0.39 1.04
C SER A 6 -13.29 -0.84 1.30
N VAL A 7 -13.66 -1.63 2.31
CA VAL A 7 -13.04 -2.93 2.59
C VAL A 7 -14.02 -4.00 2.13
N ASN A 8 -13.60 -4.81 1.15
CA ASN A 8 -14.39 -5.94 0.67
C ASN A 8 -13.72 -7.25 1.11
N VAL A 9 -14.49 -8.11 1.77
CA VAL A 9 -14.09 -9.47 2.14
C VAL A 9 -14.78 -10.43 1.17
N LEU A 10 -14.03 -10.99 0.22
CA LEU A 10 -14.60 -11.62 -0.99
C LEU A 10 -14.95 -13.11 -0.82
N SER A 11 -14.35 -13.83 0.12
CA SER A 11 -14.60 -15.27 0.28
C SER A 11 -14.27 -15.77 1.69
N ILE A 12 -15.14 -16.63 2.22
CA ILE A 12 -14.98 -17.32 3.50
C ILE A 12 -14.86 -18.82 3.17
N ASP A 13 -13.69 -19.40 3.46
CA ASP A 13 -13.50 -20.85 3.45
C ASP A 13 -13.64 -21.37 4.89
N GLU A 14 -14.82 -21.90 5.21
CA GLU A 14 -15.24 -22.26 6.58
C GLU A 14 -14.39 -23.36 7.21
N GLU A 15 -13.71 -24.21 6.41
CA GLU A 15 -12.85 -25.27 6.95
C GLU A 15 -11.46 -24.77 7.38
N ARG A 16 -11.04 -23.56 6.97
CA ARG A 16 -9.66 -23.09 7.16
C ARG A 16 -9.51 -21.71 7.81
N LEU A 17 -10.60 -21.00 8.12
CA LEU A 17 -10.59 -19.65 8.71
C LEU A 17 -9.63 -18.69 7.97
N LYS A 18 -9.58 -18.83 6.65
CA LYS A 18 -8.70 -18.07 5.76
C LYS A 18 -9.52 -17.03 5.00
N PHE A 19 -9.10 -15.78 5.11
CA PHE A 19 -9.78 -14.62 4.56
C PHE A 19 -8.88 -13.92 3.56
N ARG A 20 -9.47 -13.58 2.40
CA ARG A 20 -8.87 -12.62 1.48
C ARG A 20 -9.51 -11.27 1.72
N VAL A 21 -8.71 -10.33 2.20
CA VAL A 21 -9.11 -8.96 2.51
C VAL A 21 -8.55 -8.03 1.46
N ILE A 22 -9.44 -7.32 0.76
CA ILE A 22 -9.05 -6.32 -0.24
C ILE A 22 -9.37 -4.94 0.32
N VAL A 23 -8.35 -4.10 0.44
CA VAL A 23 -8.44 -2.73 0.93
C VAL A 23 -8.26 -1.78 -0.25
N GLY A 24 -9.31 -1.04 -0.58
CA GLY A 24 -9.28 0.04 -1.55
C GLY A 24 -9.21 1.40 -0.85
N ILE A 25 -8.23 2.22 -1.23
CA ILE A 25 -8.02 3.57 -0.73
C ILE A 25 -8.02 4.50 -1.94
N ASP A 26 -8.93 5.47 -1.94
CA ASP A 26 -8.96 6.54 -2.92
C ASP A 26 -8.68 7.88 -2.22
N ALA A 27 -7.45 8.35 -2.36
CA ALA A 27 -7.02 9.60 -1.74
C ALA A 27 -7.47 10.84 -2.52
N GLN A 28 -7.91 10.70 -3.76
CA GLN A 28 -8.30 11.83 -4.62
C GLN A 28 -9.62 12.47 -4.15
N ASN A 29 -10.54 11.64 -3.67
CA ASN A 29 -11.91 12.06 -3.36
C ASN A 29 -12.08 12.82 -2.03
N ASN A 30 -11.03 13.00 -1.21
CA ASN A 30 -11.14 13.66 0.11
C ASN A 30 -10.14 14.80 0.29
N ASN A 31 -10.21 15.70 -0.68
CA ASN A 31 -9.45 16.92 -0.81
C ASN A 31 -9.75 17.90 0.35
N ALA A 32 -9.05 17.76 1.49
CA ALA A 32 -8.76 18.85 2.42
C ALA A 32 -7.71 18.38 3.45
N THR A 33 -6.49 18.94 3.36
CA THR A 33 -5.36 18.92 4.33
C THR A 33 -4.39 17.71 4.34
N PRO A 34 -3.09 17.95 4.61
CA PRO A 34 -2.00 16.95 4.62
C PRO A 34 -2.09 15.84 5.70
N GLN A 35 -3.21 15.69 6.39
CA GLN A 35 -3.30 14.86 7.61
C GLN A 35 -3.28 13.35 7.37
N ARG A 36 -3.38 12.87 6.11
CA ARG A 36 -3.40 11.44 5.75
C ARG A 36 -2.30 11.05 4.76
N PHE A 37 -1.30 11.89 4.58
CA PHE A 37 -0.25 11.69 3.58
C PHE A 37 0.54 10.40 3.87
N GLY A 38 0.28 9.32 3.12
CA GLY A 38 0.91 8.02 3.37
C GLY A 38 0.40 7.28 4.61
N HIS A 39 -0.71 7.75 5.22
CA HIS A 39 -1.31 7.21 6.45
C HIS A 39 -2.83 7.05 6.29
N TYR A 40 -3.33 5.82 6.28
CA TYR A 40 -4.74 5.54 5.99
C TYR A 40 -5.34 4.63 7.05
N LYS A 41 -6.51 5.02 7.56
CA LYS A 41 -7.27 4.23 8.53
C LYS A 41 -8.46 3.57 7.85
N PHE A 42 -8.73 2.33 8.21
CA PHE A 42 -9.92 1.58 7.80
C PHE A 42 -10.33 0.66 8.95
N GLU A 43 -11.55 0.14 8.89
CA GLU A 43 -12.03 -0.82 9.87
C GLU A 43 -12.28 -2.15 9.17
N LEU A 44 -11.74 -3.24 9.73
CA LEU A 44 -12.13 -4.57 9.31
C LEU A 44 -13.38 -4.96 10.06
N PRO A 45 -14.48 -5.32 9.37
CA PRO A 45 -15.72 -5.65 10.05
C PRO A 45 -15.52 -6.84 11.00
N PRO A 46 -16.19 -6.86 12.16
CA PRO A 46 -16.10 -8.00 13.06
C PRO A 46 -16.64 -9.24 12.34
N LEU A 47 -15.90 -10.35 12.39
CA LEU A 47 -16.40 -11.63 11.91
C LEU A 47 -17.53 -12.06 12.85
N THR A 48 -18.77 -12.04 12.38
CA THR A 48 -20.00 -12.11 13.20
C THR A 48 -20.10 -13.32 14.13
N SER A 49 -19.40 -14.42 13.86
CA SER A 49 -19.26 -15.59 14.75
C SER A 49 -17.83 -15.80 15.30
N PHE A 50 -16.79 -15.43 14.55
CA PHE A 50 -15.40 -15.76 14.89
C PHE A 50 -14.63 -14.62 15.57
N GLY A 51 -14.95 -13.37 15.24
CA GLY A 51 -14.22 -12.16 15.68
C GLY A 51 -14.50 -11.80 17.14
N ASN A 52 -15.67 -12.18 17.65
CA ASN A 52 -16.04 -12.04 19.06
C ASN A 52 -15.79 -13.31 19.88
N SER A 53 -15.25 -14.36 19.26
CA SER A 53 -14.97 -15.59 19.99
C SER A 53 -13.65 -15.45 20.76
N ASN A 54 -13.64 -15.85 22.03
CA ASN A 54 -12.42 -15.95 22.85
C ASN A 54 -11.41 -16.99 22.33
N HIS A 55 -11.68 -17.58 21.17
CA HIS A 55 -10.93 -18.69 20.57
C HIS A 55 -9.93 -18.23 19.51
N TYR A 56 -10.01 -17.01 18.97
CA TYR A 56 -9.15 -16.55 17.87
C TYR A 56 -8.58 -15.15 18.12
N LYS A 57 -7.58 -15.05 19.02
CA LYS A 57 -6.88 -13.79 19.34
C LYS A 57 -5.68 -13.53 18.43
N GLN A 58 -5.25 -14.55 17.69
CA GLN A 58 -4.08 -14.52 16.82
C GLN A 58 -4.46 -14.90 15.40
N CYS A 59 -3.70 -14.41 14.43
CA CYS A 59 -3.80 -14.77 13.03
C CYS A 59 -2.41 -14.80 12.39
N THR A 60 -2.30 -15.39 11.20
CA THR A 60 -1.17 -15.16 10.31
C THR A 60 -1.61 -14.23 9.18
N MET A 61 -0.79 -13.23 8.86
CA MET A 61 -1.08 -12.24 7.83
C MET A 61 0.03 -12.23 6.79
N LYS A 62 -0.35 -12.08 5.53
CA LYS A 62 0.57 -11.82 4.42
C LYS A 62 -0.04 -10.74 3.52
N LEU A 63 0.75 -9.75 3.14
CA LEU A 63 0.42 -8.87 2.01
C LEU A 63 0.74 -9.64 0.73
N ASP A 64 -0.28 -9.99 -0.05
CA ASP A 64 -0.11 -10.74 -1.29
C ASP A 64 0.38 -9.80 -2.39
N CYS A 65 -0.34 -8.70 -2.60
CA CYS A 65 -0.01 -7.71 -3.61
C CYS A 65 -0.48 -6.31 -3.24
N ILE A 66 0.17 -5.33 -3.85
CA ILE A 66 -0.23 -3.94 -3.88
C ILE A 66 -0.31 -3.48 -5.34
N SER A 67 -1.34 -2.71 -5.65
CA SER A 67 -1.42 -1.93 -6.88
C SER A 67 -1.74 -0.49 -6.54
N CYS A 68 -0.98 0.43 -7.11
CA CYS A 68 -1.16 1.86 -6.92
C CYS A 68 -1.27 2.52 -8.30
N SER A 69 -2.17 3.47 -8.42
CA SER A 69 -2.33 4.29 -9.62
C SER A 69 -2.72 5.71 -9.23
N SER A 70 -2.86 6.59 -10.20
CA SER A 70 -3.53 7.87 -9.98
C SER A 70 -4.75 7.94 -10.89
N GLY A 71 -5.84 8.50 -10.39
CA GLY A 71 -7.01 8.85 -11.21
C GLY A 71 -6.87 10.20 -11.92
N LEU A 72 -5.69 10.85 -11.85
CA LEU A 72 -5.44 12.09 -12.58
C LEU A 72 -5.38 11.81 -14.08
N GLN A 73 -6.25 12.47 -14.84
CA GLN A 73 -6.19 12.47 -16.29
C GLN A 73 -5.10 13.44 -16.75
N LEU A 74 -4.09 12.93 -17.45
CA LEU A 74 -3.12 13.76 -18.17
C LEU A 74 -3.75 14.30 -19.45
N ASN A 75 -4.67 15.27 -19.31
CA ASN A 75 -5.29 15.95 -20.44
C ASN A 75 -4.34 17.04 -20.95
N GLY A 76 -3.51 16.71 -21.94
CA GLY A 76 -2.75 17.72 -22.67
C GLY A 76 -1.73 17.17 -23.66
N ALA A 77 -1.78 17.64 -24.90
CA ALA A 77 -0.67 17.55 -25.84
C ALA A 77 0.50 18.37 -25.28
N GLY A 78 1.46 17.70 -24.64
CA GLY A 78 2.55 18.33 -23.88
C GLY A 78 2.69 17.87 -22.44
N ALA A 79 1.86 16.93 -21.96
CA ALA A 79 1.98 16.37 -20.61
C ALA A 79 3.34 15.70 -20.39
N ILE A 80 3.99 16.07 -19.29
CA ILE A 80 5.32 15.57 -18.90
C ILE A 80 5.22 14.05 -18.65
N PRO A 81 6.15 13.24 -19.19
CA PRO A 81 6.18 11.78 -19.03
C PRO A 81 6.26 11.24 -17.59
N GLU A 82 6.33 12.07 -16.55
CA GLU A 82 6.39 11.62 -15.15
C GLU A 82 5.57 12.59 -14.27
N ALA A 83 4.30 12.82 -14.62
CA ALA A 83 3.44 13.74 -13.88
C ALA A 83 3.04 13.26 -12.47
N VAL A 84 3.21 11.98 -12.15
CA VAL A 84 2.90 11.42 -10.82
C VAL A 84 4.03 10.53 -10.34
N GLY A 85 4.36 10.63 -9.06
CA GLY A 85 5.36 9.76 -8.44
C GLY A 85 5.24 9.70 -6.92
N TRP A 86 5.98 8.79 -6.31
CA TRP A 86 6.06 8.69 -4.87
C TRP A 86 6.83 9.87 -4.29
N SER A 87 6.28 10.50 -3.26
CA SER A 87 6.93 11.61 -2.54
C SER A 87 6.58 11.58 -1.07
N ASN A 88 7.38 12.30 -0.29
CA ASN A 88 7.12 12.67 1.10
C ASN A 88 6.58 14.11 1.26
N GLY A 89 6.20 14.77 0.17
CA GLY A 89 5.72 16.15 0.17
C GLY A 89 6.74 17.21 -0.23
N VAL A 90 7.99 16.82 -0.52
CA VAL A 90 9.08 17.78 -0.83
C VAL A 90 9.56 17.63 -2.27
N ALA A 91 9.94 16.42 -2.68
CA ALA A 91 10.41 16.13 -4.03
C ALA A 91 9.89 14.77 -4.49
N LEU A 92 9.67 14.62 -5.79
CA LEU A 92 9.35 13.32 -6.38
C LEU A 92 10.58 12.42 -6.32
N GLY A 93 10.39 11.22 -5.79
CA GLY A 93 11.42 10.19 -5.71
C GLY A 93 11.05 9.00 -6.58
N LYS A 94 12.04 8.43 -7.26
CA LYS A 94 11.92 7.07 -7.80
C LYS A 94 12.04 6.11 -6.61
N VAL A 95 10.92 5.51 -6.21
CA VAL A 95 10.85 4.56 -5.11
C VAL A 95 10.80 3.16 -5.70
N SER A 96 11.87 2.39 -5.49
CA SER A 96 12.01 1.01 -5.96
C SER A 96 11.38 -0.01 -5.02
N ALA A 97 11.15 0.34 -3.75
CA ALA A 97 10.51 -0.49 -2.77
C ALA A 97 9.77 0.34 -1.72
N LEU A 98 8.66 -0.19 -1.23
CA LEU A 98 7.81 0.41 -0.23
C LEU A 98 7.71 -0.50 0.99
N GLU A 99 7.83 0.06 2.19
CA GLU A 99 7.40 -0.64 3.40
C GLU A 99 5.93 -0.36 3.66
N VAL A 100 5.15 -1.44 3.74
CA VAL A 100 3.76 -1.38 4.14
C VAL A 100 3.67 -1.82 5.60
N ILE A 101 3.19 -0.90 6.44
CA ILE A 101 3.10 -1.09 7.88
C ILE A 101 1.64 -1.08 8.28
N LEU A 102 1.20 -2.09 9.04
CA LEU A 102 -0.10 -2.09 9.69
C LEU A 102 0.09 -1.98 11.20
N ASP A 103 -0.72 -1.17 11.87
CA ASP A 103 -0.74 -1.05 13.34
C ASP A 103 -1.48 -2.24 13.99
N VAL A 104 -1.07 -3.45 13.62
CA VAL A 104 -1.52 -4.71 14.18
C VAL A 104 -0.34 -5.31 14.93
N PRO A 105 -0.48 -5.65 16.23
CA PRO A 105 0.58 -6.28 16.99
C PRO A 105 1.10 -7.51 16.25
N SER A 106 2.39 -7.60 16.00
CA SER A 106 2.98 -8.76 15.31
C SER A 106 4.19 -9.31 16.05
N SER A 107 4.42 -10.60 15.89
CA SER A 107 5.68 -11.24 16.27
C SER A 107 6.75 -11.09 15.18
N GLY A 108 6.43 -10.39 14.09
CA GLY A 108 7.33 -10.12 12.98
C GLY A 108 8.40 -9.11 13.39
N THR A 109 9.65 -9.55 13.34
CA THR A 109 10.84 -8.70 13.39
C THR A 109 11.44 -8.71 11.99
N LEU A 110 11.09 -7.75 11.14
CA LEU A 110 11.73 -7.53 9.84
C LEU A 110 11.89 -6.02 9.64
N ALA A 111 13.00 -5.46 9.15
CA ALA A 111 14.26 -6.03 8.65
C ALA A 111 15.39 -5.00 8.87
N ASN A 112 16.65 -5.45 8.92
CA ASN A 112 17.81 -4.57 8.80
C ASN A 112 17.76 -3.86 7.43
N SER A 113 17.33 -2.60 7.39
CA SER A 113 17.53 -1.74 6.22
C SER A 113 19.03 -1.39 6.14
N GLN A 114 19.82 -2.11 5.34
CA GLN A 114 21.21 -1.75 5.09
C GLN A 114 21.29 -0.81 3.89
N LEU A 115 21.63 0.46 4.13
CA LEU A 115 21.59 1.53 3.13
C LEU A 115 22.86 1.68 2.29
N ALA A 116 24.00 1.17 2.74
CA ALA A 116 25.27 1.28 2.02
C ALA A 116 26.25 0.20 2.48
N ALA A 117 27.21 -0.17 1.65
CA ALA A 117 28.29 -1.10 2.02
C ALA A 117 29.12 -0.64 3.25
N ALA A 118 29.02 0.65 3.61
CA ALA A 118 29.63 1.24 4.79
C ALA A 118 28.76 1.16 6.08
N ASP A 119 27.47 0.86 5.98
CA ASP A 119 26.51 0.77 7.11
C ASP A 119 26.30 -0.69 7.55
N ALA A 120 27.38 -1.46 7.58
CA ALA A 120 27.35 -2.84 8.07
C ALA A 120 27.08 -2.87 9.59
N GLY A 121 25.81 -3.01 9.98
CA GLY A 121 25.42 -3.38 11.35
C GLY A 121 24.37 -2.49 12.03
N THR A 122 23.96 -1.37 11.43
CA THR A 122 22.95 -0.44 11.99
C THR A 122 21.63 -0.54 11.22
N GLY A 123 20.90 -1.63 11.40
CA GLY A 123 19.52 -1.68 10.92
C GLY A 123 18.53 -1.12 11.94
N ASN A 124 17.49 -0.47 11.45
CA ASN A 124 16.39 -0.01 12.29
C ASN A 124 15.48 -1.20 12.64
N ASN A 125 15.49 -1.61 13.89
CA ASN A 125 14.58 -2.64 14.38
C ASN A 125 13.20 -2.05 14.63
N LYS A 126 12.26 -2.30 13.72
CA LYS A 126 10.84 -1.98 13.93
C LYS A 126 10.17 -3.23 14.53
N ILE A 127 9.77 -3.14 15.80
CA ILE A 127 9.21 -4.27 16.56
C ILE A 127 7.74 -4.00 16.87
N GLY A 128 6.92 -5.05 16.84
CA GLY A 128 5.56 -5.04 17.39
C GLY A 128 4.47 -4.57 16.43
N ARG A 129 4.76 -4.48 15.13
CA ARG A 129 3.79 -4.15 14.08
C ARG A 129 3.95 -5.08 12.89
N PHE A 130 2.89 -5.29 12.12
CA PHE A 130 3.03 -5.97 10.84
C PHE A 130 3.77 -5.05 9.87
N ILE A 131 4.89 -5.51 9.31
CA ILE A 131 5.74 -4.75 8.39
C ILE A 131 6.20 -5.68 7.28
N GLN A 132 5.95 -5.30 6.03
CA GLN A 132 6.43 -6.06 4.88
C GLN A 132 7.01 -5.12 3.83
N LEU A 133 8.22 -5.44 3.35
CA LEU A 133 8.88 -4.74 2.25
C LEU A 133 8.34 -5.24 0.92
N ILE A 134 7.94 -4.30 0.06
CA ILE A 134 7.30 -4.55 -1.22
C ILE A 134 8.12 -3.90 -2.32
N PRO A 135 8.89 -4.66 -3.11
CA PRO A 135 9.49 -4.15 -4.34
C PRO A 135 8.40 -3.65 -5.28
N LEU A 136 8.60 -2.49 -5.89
CA LEU A 136 7.64 -1.88 -6.81
C LEU A 136 8.18 -1.91 -8.23
N GLN A 137 7.34 -2.41 -9.14
CA GLN A 137 7.50 -2.28 -10.57
C GLN A 137 6.63 -1.14 -11.07
N LEU A 138 7.24 -0.22 -11.83
CA LEU A 138 6.52 0.83 -12.54
C LEU A 138 6.07 0.29 -13.90
N ASN A 139 4.78 0.33 -14.14
CA ASN A 139 4.13 -0.07 -15.39
C ASN A 139 3.51 1.15 -16.05
N LEU A 140 3.73 1.27 -17.36
CA LEU A 140 3.00 2.22 -18.20
C LEU A 140 1.63 1.63 -18.53
N VAL A 141 0.58 2.31 -18.11
CA VAL A 141 -0.82 1.98 -18.41
C VAL A 141 -1.30 2.94 -19.49
N GLY A 142 -2.07 2.45 -20.46
CA GLY A 142 -2.63 3.29 -21.52
C GLY A 142 -3.51 4.41 -20.96
N ASN A 143 -3.84 5.41 -21.79
CA ASN A 143 -4.77 6.45 -21.40
C ASN A 143 -6.24 5.95 -21.46
N SER A 144 -7.16 6.70 -20.85
CA SER A 144 -8.60 6.43 -20.83
C SER A 144 -9.26 6.42 -22.21
N LEU A 145 -8.57 6.88 -23.25
CA LEU A 145 -9.03 6.89 -24.64
C LEU A 145 -8.62 5.62 -25.41
N GLY A 146 -7.86 4.70 -24.78
CA GLY A 146 -7.35 3.49 -25.43
C GLY A 146 -6.33 3.78 -26.55
N THR A 147 -5.88 5.02 -26.66
CA THR A 147 -4.96 5.49 -27.70
C THR A 147 -3.53 5.50 -27.16
N ARG A 148 -2.64 4.71 -27.77
CA ARG A 148 -1.20 4.99 -27.67
C ARG A 148 -0.95 6.25 -28.49
N ILE A 149 -0.59 7.36 -27.85
CA ILE A 149 -0.03 8.48 -28.60
C ILE A 149 1.41 8.08 -28.92
N SER A 150 1.57 7.41 -30.06
CA SER A 150 2.90 7.12 -30.57
C SER A 150 3.49 8.39 -31.16
N THR A 151 4.54 8.91 -30.54
CA THR A 151 5.41 9.86 -31.23
C THR A 151 6.09 9.11 -32.38
N VAL A 152 6.01 9.67 -33.58
CA VAL A 152 6.70 9.17 -34.78
C VAL A 152 8.19 8.99 -34.44
N GLY A 153 8.63 7.74 -34.28
CA GLY A 153 9.98 7.41 -33.78
C GLY A 153 10.05 6.23 -32.81
N GLY A 154 8.92 5.69 -32.34
CA GLY A 154 8.90 4.41 -31.60
C GLY A 154 9.43 4.45 -30.17
N LEU A 155 9.62 5.64 -29.61
CA LEU A 155 9.89 5.84 -28.19
C LEU A 155 8.59 6.21 -27.46
N ASP A 156 7.69 5.24 -27.33
CA ASP A 156 6.41 5.37 -26.59
C ASP A 156 6.67 5.43 -25.06
N ILE A 157 7.37 6.46 -24.60
CA ILE A 157 7.49 6.84 -23.17
C ILE A 157 6.55 8.02 -22.85
N GLY A 158 5.84 8.58 -23.84
CA GLY A 158 5.01 9.77 -23.66
C GLY A 158 3.52 9.47 -23.55
N THR A 159 2.87 9.98 -22.50
CA THR A 159 1.40 10.18 -22.32
C THR A 159 0.53 9.04 -21.76
N GLY A 160 1.10 7.93 -21.31
CA GLY A 160 0.34 6.92 -20.53
C GLY A 160 0.17 7.32 -19.06
N SER A 161 -0.86 6.78 -18.40
CA SER A 161 -0.98 6.82 -16.94
C SER A 161 0.01 5.83 -16.33
N PHE A 162 0.59 6.15 -15.17
CA PHE A 162 1.51 5.24 -14.48
C PHE A 162 0.79 4.43 -13.42
N ALA A 163 1.15 3.15 -13.32
CA ALA A 163 0.75 2.29 -12.21
C ALA A 163 1.98 1.63 -11.59
N TRP A 164 1.95 1.48 -10.28
CA TRP A 164 2.93 0.72 -9.52
C TRP A 164 2.29 -0.58 -9.10
N GLN A 165 3.01 -1.68 -9.24
CA GLN A 165 2.60 -2.98 -8.77
C GLN A 165 3.72 -3.60 -7.98
N GLY A 166 3.38 -4.30 -6.91
CA GLY A 166 4.35 -5.02 -6.10
C GLY A 166 3.71 -6.23 -5.45
N GLU A 167 4.53 -7.22 -5.16
CA GLU A 167 4.13 -8.43 -4.46
C GLU A 167 4.88 -8.52 -3.14
N GLY A 168 4.18 -8.97 -2.10
CA GLY A 168 4.80 -9.12 -0.80
C GLY A 168 5.78 -10.27 -0.75
N PHE A 169 7.03 -9.95 -0.42
CA PHE A 169 8.08 -10.95 -0.25
C PHE A 169 7.97 -11.61 1.14
N GLY A 170 8.21 -12.92 1.20
CA GLY A 170 8.27 -13.67 2.46
C GLY A 170 7.02 -14.48 2.81
N GLU A 171 7.09 -15.10 4.00
CA GLU A 171 6.03 -15.94 4.57
C GLU A 171 5.02 -15.12 5.37
N ALA A 172 3.88 -15.74 5.71
CA ALA A 172 2.88 -15.10 6.55
C ALA A 172 3.43 -14.87 7.98
N MET A 173 3.22 -13.67 8.51
CA MET A 173 3.68 -13.27 9.85
C MET A 173 2.57 -13.47 10.88
N MET A 174 2.92 -13.95 12.08
CA MET A 174 1.97 -14.08 13.17
C MET A 174 1.65 -12.71 13.78
N CYS A 175 0.36 -12.40 13.86
CA CYS A 175 -0.20 -11.11 14.23
C CYS A 175 -1.37 -11.29 15.21
N GLY A 176 -1.70 -10.23 15.95
CA GLY A 176 -2.97 -10.12 16.64
C GLY A 176 -4.12 -10.09 15.64
N ASN A 177 -5.31 -10.50 16.08
CA ASN A 177 -6.51 -10.44 15.25
C ASN A 177 -6.86 -8.97 14.88
N PRO A 178 -6.89 -8.61 13.58
CA PRO A 178 -7.18 -7.24 13.15
C PRO A 178 -8.68 -6.98 12.90
N PHE A 179 -9.55 -8.00 12.99
CA PHE A 179 -10.99 -7.86 12.75
C PHE A 179 -11.71 -7.21 13.94
N GLY A 180 -12.74 -6.40 13.65
CA GLY A 180 -13.58 -5.74 14.65
C GLY A 180 -12.97 -4.49 15.26
N GLY A 181 -11.92 -3.92 14.65
CA GLY A 181 -11.28 -2.70 15.12
C GLY A 181 -10.65 -1.87 13.99
N PRO A 182 -10.31 -0.61 14.29
CA PRO A 182 -9.64 0.26 13.35
C PRO A 182 -8.19 -0.18 13.14
N VAL A 183 -7.77 -0.22 11.88
CA VAL A 183 -6.41 -0.54 11.44
C VAL A 183 -5.86 0.66 10.67
N GLU A 184 -4.61 1.03 10.96
CA GLU A 184 -3.89 2.06 10.21
C GLU A 184 -2.84 1.41 9.31
N ILE A 185 -2.89 1.69 8.01
CA ILE A 185 -1.83 1.42 7.03
C ILE A 185 -0.93 2.64 6.90
N LYS A 186 0.38 2.40 6.84
CA LYS A 186 1.40 3.40 6.54
C LYS A 186 2.26 2.93 5.39
N PHE A 187 2.54 3.87 4.49
CA PHE A 187 3.47 3.71 3.38
C PHE A 187 4.74 4.46 3.72
N GLN A 188 5.87 3.77 3.74
CA GLN A 188 7.13 4.35 4.17
C GLN A 188 8.27 3.94 3.23
N ARG A 189 9.24 4.85 3.06
CA ARG A 189 10.50 4.51 2.40
C ARG A 189 11.38 3.70 3.38
N PRO A 190 11.90 2.52 2.99
CA PRO A 190 12.67 1.64 3.90
C PRO A 190 13.96 2.25 4.42
N ASP A 191 14.53 3.18 3.68
CA ASP A 191 15.88 3.72 3.89
C ASP A 191 15.85 5.01 4.72
N LEU A 192 14.86 5.89 4.50
CA LEU A 192 14.75 7.19 5.16
C LEU A 192 13.69 7.24 6.25
N ASN A 193 12.88 6.20 6.41
CA ASN A 193 11.74 6.20 7.32
C ASN A 193 10.76 7.37 7.07
N LEU A 194 10.65 7.85 5.83
CA LEU A 194 9.75 8.95 5.48
C LEU A 194 8.41 8.41 4.97
N PRO A 195 7.28 9.02 5.36
CA PRO A 195 5.99 8.65 4.80
C PRO A 195 5.97 8.93 3.31
N LEU A 196 5.30 8.06 2.56
CA LEU A 196 5.21 8.15 1.11
C LEU A 196 3.77 8.11 0.65
N ALA A 197 3.44 8.96 -0.32
CA ALA A 197 2.20 8.93 -1.07
C ALA A 197 2.49 9.20 -2.55
N LEU A 198 1.55 8.83 -3.42
CA LEU A 198 1.59 9.24 -4.82
C LEU A 198 1.13 10.69 -4.91
N VAL A 199 1.96 11.54 -5.50
CA VAL A 199 1.70 12.98 -5.65
C VAL A 199 1.89 13.40 -7.10
N ASP A 200 1.24 14.49 -7.48
CA ASP A 200 1.45 15.15 -8.76
C ASP A 200 2.71 16.05 -8.70
N VAL A 201 3.48 16.12 -9.79
CA VAL A 201 4.61 17.06 -9.97
C VAL A 201 4.20 18.50 -9.63
N GLY A 202 2.99 18.90 -10.04
CA GLY A 202 2.48 20.25 -9.81
C GLY A 202 1.98 20.52 -8.40
N ASN A 203 1.76 19.47 -7.60
CA ASN A 203 1.16 19.58 -6.27
C ASN A 203 1.67 18.46 -5.35
N ALA A 204 2.95 18.55 -4.96
CA ALA A 204 3.59 17.55 -4.13
C ALA A 204 2.98 17.43 -2.71
N ALA A 205 2.19 18.42 -2.27
CA ALA A 205 1.55 18.42 -0.95
C ALA A 205 0.24 17.61 -0.90
N GLN A 206 -0.27 17.14 -2.04
CA GLN A 206 -1.52 16.40 -2.13
C GLN A 206 -1.28 14.96 -2.58
N ASP A 207 -1.84 14.03 -1.83
CA ASP A 207 -1.94 12.64 -2.24
C ASP A 207 -3.03 12.48 -3.31
N VAL A 208 -2.62 11.95 -4.46
CA VAL A 208 -3.46 11.70 -5.64
C VAL A 208 -3.57 10.21 -5.95
N GLY A 209 -3.15 9.36 -5.01
CA GLY A 209 -3.09 7.92 -5.18
C GLY A 209 -4.44 7.21 -5.02
N ILE A 210 -4.59 6.17 -5.84
CA ILE A 210 -5.60 5.13 -5.68
C ILE A 210 -4.83 3.84 -5.39
N TYR A 211 -5.00 3.30 -4.21
CA TYR A 211 -4.26 2.15 -3.69
C TYR A 211 -5.20 0.95 -3.51
N SER A 212 -4.76 -0.22 -3.94
CA SER A 212 -5.43 -1.50 -3.72
C SER A 212 -4.44 -2.46 -3.09
N LEU A 213 -4.73 -2.95 -1.90
CA LEU A 213 -3.93 -3.93 -1.19
C LEU A 213 -4.73 -5.21 -0.99
N GLN A 214 -4.10 -6.35 -1.20
CA GLN A 214 -4.70 -7.65 -0.90
C GLN A 214 -3.92 -8.34 0.22
N PHE A 215 -4.61 -8.64 1.31
CA PHE A 215 -4.07 -9.43 2.41
C PHE A 215 -4.71 -10.82 2.42
N THR A 216 -3.88 -11.82 2.68
CA THR A 216 -4.34 -13.13 3.13
C THR A 216 -4.18 -13.18 4.65
N ILE A 217 -5.30 -13.35 5.36
CA ILE A 217 -5.37 -13.45 6.82
C ILE A 217 -5.90 -14.82 7.20
N THR A 218 -5.17 -15.61 7.98
CA THR A 218 -5.61 -16.92 8.45
C THR A 218 -5.69 -16.91 9.97
N MET A 219 -6.86 -17.19 10.55
CA MET A 219 -7.03 -17.18 12.00
C MET A 219 -6.36 -18.39 12.63
N VAL A 220 -5.77 -18.21 13.80
CA VAL A 220 -5.11 -19.28 14.57
C VAL A 220 -5.88 -19.48 15.87
N HIS A 221 -6.22 -20.73 16.18
CA HIS A 221 -6.90 -21.06 17.43
C HIS A 221 -5.98 -20.80 18.62
N ASN A 222 -6.53 -20.21 19.68
CA ASN A 222 -5.81 -19.97 20.92
C ASN A 222 -5.39 -21.33 21.53
N LYS A 223 -4.14 -21.42 21.97
CA LYS A 223 -3.65 -22.57 22.75
C LYS A 223 -3.95 -22.40 24.22
#